data_AF-X1P1A9-F1
#
_entry.id   AF-X1P1A9-F1
#
_cell.length_a   1.000
_cell.length_b   1.000
_cell.length_c   1.000
_cell.angle_alpha   90.00
_cell.angle_beta   90.00
_cell.angle_gamma   90.00
#
_symmetry.space_group_name_H-M   'P 1'
#
loop_
_entity.id
_entity.type
_entity.pdbx_description
1 polymer ?
#
loop_
_entity_poly.entity_id
_entity_poly.type
_entity_poly.pdbx_seq_one_letter_code
_entity_poly.pdbx_strand_id
1 'polypeptide(L)'
;MTGIDLEKAKAELIQHLSWEIADKRVVEAMKRVPREAFMPQEYYHAAYEDRPLSIGFGQTISQPFIVALMIQALELKGDEKVLELGTGSGYEAAVLAELAKQVVTVEIIPALAESAKRVLEKLGYSNAEVHIAGKTLG
;
A
#
# COMPACT_ATOMS: atom_id res chain seq x y z
N MET A 1 25.21 9.90 14.28
CA MET A 1 24.08 9.66 13.36
C MET A 1 23.04 8.89 14.15
N THR A 2 22.05 9.58 14.71
CA THR A 2 20.91 8.94 15.38
C THR A 2 20.14 8.18 14.31
N GLY A 3 20.11 6.85 14.41
CA GLY A 3 19.30 6.02 13.52
C GLY A 3 17.85 6.44 13.61
N ILE A 4 17.14 6.42 12.48
CA ILE A 4 15.73 6.76 12.44
C ILE A 4 14.95 5.64 13.10
N ASP A 5 14.13 6.00 14.07
CA ASP A 5 13.23 5.07 14.74
C ASP A 5 11.95 4.93 13.90
N LEU A 6 11.98 3.98 12.96
CA LEU A 6 10.85 3.68 12.08
C LEU A 6 9.62 3.22 12.85
N GLU A 7 9.80 2.50 13.95
CA GLU A 7 8.69 2.07 14.80
C GLU A 7 7.99 3.24 15.46
N LYS A 8 8.77 4.22 15.95
CA LYS A 8 8.20 5.47 16.46
C LYS A 8 7.48 6.26 15.37
N ALA A 9 8.11 6.46 14.21
CA ALA A 9 7.50 7.20 13.10
C ALA A 9 6.20 6.54 12.62
N LYS A 10 6.18 5.20 12.55
CA LYS A 10 4.98 4.41 12.27
C LYS A 10 3.91 4.61 13.33
N ALA A 11 4.26 4.53 14.61
CA ALA A 11 3.29 4.71 15.70
C ALA A 11 2.65 6.11 15.66
N GLU A 12 3.43 7.15 15.38
CA GLU A 12 2.94 8.53 15.23
C GLU A 12 1.98 8.68 14.05
N LEU A 13 2.33 8.12 12.88
CA LEU A 13 1.43 8.10 11.71
C LEU A 13 0.12 7.37 12.03
N ILE A 14 0.21 6.16 12.60
CA ILE A 14 -0.98 5.35 12.91
C ILE A 14 -1.85 6.05 13.95
N GLN A 15 -1.26 6.72 14.93
CA GLN A 15 -2.01 7.54 15.88
C GLN A 15 -2.75 8.68 15.18
N HIS A 16 -2.08 9.42 14.30
CA HIS A 16 -2.70 10.48 13.51
C HIS A 16 -3.87 9.95 12.67
N LEU A 17 -3.67 8.88 11.89
CA LEU A 17 -4.72 8.27 11.08
C LEU A 17 -5.89 7.75 11.93
N SER A 18 -5.63 7.30 13.17
CA SER A 18 -6.69 6.84 14.07
C SER A 18 -7.66 7.94 14.50
N TRP A 19 -7.30 9.21 14.38
CA TRP A 19 -8.18 10.35 14.66
C TRP A 19 -8.99 10.76 13.44
N GLU A 20 -8.43 10.62 12.24
CA GLU A 20 -9.04 11.05 10.98
C GLU A 20 -9.91 9.95 10.32
N ILE A 21 -9.57 8.68 10.55
CA ILE A 21 -10.21 7.52 9.92
C ILE A 21 -11.14 6.82 10.93
N ALA A 22 -12.41 6.73 10.56
CA ALA A 22 -13.47 6.14 11.37
C ALA A 22 -13.37 4.61 11.42
N ASP A 23 -13.08 3.96 10.28
CA ASP A 23 -12.94 2.50 10.21
C ASP A 23 -11.59 2.07 10.80
N LYS A 24 -11.64 1.56 12.04
CA LYS A 24 -10.46 1.08 12.75
C LYS A 24 -9.81 -0.14 12.10
N ARG A 25 -10.54 -0.91 11.28
CA ARG A 25 -9.97 -2.05 10.56
C ARG A 25 -8.96 -1.58 9.52
N VAL A 26 -9.22 -0.44 8.87
CA VAL A 26 -8.29 0.17 7.89
C VAL A 26 -6.99 0.61 8.58
N VAL A 27 -7.11 1.29 9.71
CA VAL A 27 -5.94 1.74 10.49
C VAL A 27 -5.11 0.55 10.97
N GLU A 28 -5.75 -0.52 11.46
CA GLU A 28 -5.05 -1.72 11.88
C GLU A 28 -4.42 -2.49 10.71
N ALA A 29 -5.02 -2.50 9.52
CA ALA A 29 -4.41 -3.05 8.32
C ALA A 29 -3.13 -2.28 7.93
N MET A 30 -3.22 -0.94 7.87
CA MET A 30 -2.05 -0.08 7.58
C MET A 30 -0.95 -0.21 8.62
N LYS A 31 -1.29 -0.49 9.88
CA LYS A 31 -0.32 -0.79 10.94
C LYS A 31 0.40 -2.12 10.73
N ARG A 32 -0.25 -3.14 10.16
CA ARG A 32 0.39 -4.43 9.87
C ARG A 32 1.30 -4.35 8.65
N VAL A 33 0.86 -3.65 7.61
CA VAL A 33 1.61 -3.53 6.35
C VAL A 33 2.86 -2.65 6.55
N PRO A 34 4.09 -3.18 6.35
CA PRO A 34 5.32 -2.41 6.50
C PRO A 34 5.52 -1.49 5.29
N ARG A 35 5.08 -0.23 5.38
CA ARG A 35 5.08 0.72 4.25
C ARG A 35 6.47 0.91 3.63
N GLU A 36 7.53 0.90 4.44
CA GLU A 36 8.93 1.00 4.02
C GLU A 36 9.37 -0.14 3.08
N ALA A 37 8.71 -1.29 3.10
CA ALA A 37 9.02 -2.40 2.20
C ALA A 37 8.64 -2.09 0.73
N PHE A 38 7.79 -1.09 0.50
CA PHE A 38 7.22 -0.74 -0.79
C PHE A 38 7.88 0.51 -1.41
N MET A 39 9.06 0.92 -0.95
CA MET A 39 9.74 2.11 -1.46
C MET A 39 11.26 1.93 -1.60
N PRO A 40 11.93 2.78 -2.41
CA PRO A 40 13.39 2.79 -2.48
C PRO A 40 14.03 3.13 -1.13
N GLN A 41 15.21 2.57 -0.87
CA GLN A 41 15.91 2.70 0.41
C GLN A 41 16.24 4.16 0.78
N GLU A 42 16.46 5.02 -0.22
CA GLU A 42 16.71 6.44 -0.01
C GLU A 42 15.55 7.18 0.70
N TYR A 43 14.32 6.67 0.61
CA TYR A 43 13.13 7.25 1.22
C TYR A 43 12.77 6.64 2.58
N TYR A 44 13.53 5.67 3.10
CA TYR A 44 13.18 5.00 4.37
C TYR A 44 13.04 5.98 5.52
N HIS A 45 13.84 7.05 5.53
CA HIS A 45 13.77 8.10 6.53
C HIS A 45 12.41 8.81 6.60
N ALA A 46 11.69 8.83 5.48
CA ALA A 46 10.40 9.50 5.31
C ALA A 46 9.24 8.50 5.19
N ALA A 47 9.48 7.18 5.37
CA ALA A 47 8.53 6.14 4.98
C ALA A 47 7.13 6.30 5.59
N TYR A 48 7.08 6.87 6.79
CA TYR A 48 5.86 7.09 7.58
C TYR A 48 5.44 8.56 7.66
N GLU A 49 6.02 9.45 6.85
CA GLU A 49 5.51 10.80 6.68
C GLU A 49 4.18 10.74 5.89
N ASP A 50 3.19 11.54 6.32
CA ASP A 50 1.89 11.59 5.65
C ASP A 50 1.93 12.44 4.37
N ARG A 51 2.69 11.99 3.37
CA ARG A 51 2.81 12.62 2.05
C ARG A 51 3.17 11.60 0.97
N PRO A 52 2.98 11.92 -0.33
CA PRO A 52 3.48 11.06 -1.38
C PRO A 52 5.01 11.04 -1.44
N LEU A 53 5.58 9.89 -1.78
CA LEU A 53 7.02 9.68 -1.98
C LEU A 53 7.28 9.06 -3.34
N SER A 54 8.41 9.38 -3.98
CA SER A 54 8.74 8.79 -5.28
C SER A 54 9.03 7.30 -5.14
N ILE A 55 8.58 6.53 -6.12
CA ILE A 55 8.89 5.10 -6.27
C ILE A 55 9.64 4.82 -7.59
N GLY A 56 10.21 5.87 -8.19
CA GLY A 56 10.80 5.82 -9.52
C GLY A 56 9.76 5.91 -10.64
N PHE A 57 10.23 5.89 -11.90
CA PHE A 57 9.38 5.90 -13.11
C PHE A 57 8.37 7.06 -13.20
N GLY A 58 8.66 8.18 -12.54
CA GLY A 58 7.74 9.32 -12.43
C GLY A 58 6.50 9.06 -11.59
N GLN A 59 6.45 7.95 -10.85
CA GLN A 59 5.31 7.56 -10.00
C GLN A 59 5.60 7.84 -8.52
N THR A 60 4.54 7.82 -7.73
CA THR A 60 4.59 7.99 -6.28
C THR A 60 3.82 6.90 -5.55
N ILE A 61 4.29 6.50 -4.37
CA ILE A 61 3.43 5.86 -3.38
C ILE A 61 2.52 6.93 -2.76
N SER A 62 1.21 6.68 -2.75
CA SER A 62 0.19 7.62 -2.29
C SER A 62 0.36 8.01 -0.82
N GLN A 63 -0.08 9.22 -0.48
CA GLN A 63 -0.16 9.69 0.90
C GLN A 63 -0.96 8.70 1.77
N PRO A 64 -0.46 8.27 2.95
CA PRO A 64 -1.15 7.35 3.84
C PRO A 64 -2.60 7.74 4.15
N PHE A 65 -2.88 9.02 4.47
CA PHE A 65 -4.24 9.48 4.72
C PHE A 65 -5.17 9.26 3.52
N ILE A 66 -4.71 9.52 2.29
CA ILE A 66 -5.50 9.31 1.08
C ILE A 66 -5.78 7.83 0.84
N VAL A 67 -4.78 6.95 1.04
CA VAL A 67 -4.97 5.50 0.98
C VAL A 67 -6.03 5.05 1.98
N ALA A 68 -5.93 5.50 3.24
CA ALA A 68 -6.87 5.15 4.29
C ALA A 68 -8.29 5.61 3.98
N LEU A 69 -8.43 6.84 3.48
CA LEU A 69 -9.72 7.43 3.10
C LEU A 69 -10.37 6.67 1.93
N MET A 70 -9.60 6.34 0.90
CA MET A 70 -10.06 5.57 -0.26
C MET A 70 -10.54 4.18 0.16
N ILE A 71 -9.74 3.45 0.93
CA ILE A 71 -10.08 2.09 1.38
C ILE A 71 -11.29 2.12 2.32
N GLN A 72 -11.38 3.09 3.24
CA GLN A 72 -12.56 3.24 4.10
C GLN A 72 -13.84 3.41 3.29
N ALA A 73 -13.79 4.21 2.21
CA ALA A 73 -14.95 4.48 1.37
C ALA A 73 -15.44 3.24 0.58
N LEU A 74 -14.61 2.19 0.44
CA LEU A 74 -15.02 0.92 -0.16
C LEU A 74 -15.92 0.08 0.77
N GLU A 75 -15.93 0.40 2.08
CA GLU A 75 -16.75 -0.26 3.11
C GLU A 75 -16.61 -1.80 3.19
N LEU A 76 -15.43 -2.33 2.82
CA LEU A 76 -15.15 -3.77 2.70
C LEU A 76 -15.59 -4.58 3.94
N LYS A 77 -16.15 -5.76 3.71
CA LYS A 77 -16.65 -6.70 4.73
C LYS A 77 -15.77 -7.95 4.83
N GLY A 78 -14.90 -8.20 3.87
CA GLY A 78 -13.91 -9.29 3.90
C GLY A 78 -14.20 -10.43 2.94
N ASP A 79 -15.31 -10.40 2.22
CA ASP A 79 -15.70 -11.40 1.22
C ASP A 79 -15.56 -10.90 -0.23
N GLU A 80 -15.25 -9.61 -0.40
CA GLU A 80 -15.16 -8.96 -1.70
C GLU A 80 -13.96 -9.40 -2.52
N LYS A 81 -14.12 -9.31 -3.84
CA LYS A 81 -13.03 -9.32 -4.82
C LYS A 81 -12.81 -7.90 -5.32
N VAL A 82 -11.66 -7.33 -5.03
CA VAL A 82 -11.32 -5.94 -5.34
C VAL A 82 -10.46 -5.88 -6.61
N LEU A 83 -10.76 -4.93 -7.49
CA LEU A 83 -9.89 -4.53 -8.58
C LEU A 83 -9.23 -3.20 -8.25
N GLU A 84 -7.90 -3.17 -8.20
CA GLU A 84 -7.08 -1.97 -8.09
C GLU A 84 -6.47 -1.66 -9.47
N LEU A 85 -6.56 -0.40 -9.90
CA LEU A 85 -5.94 0.09 -11.13
C LEU A 85 -4.80 1.04 -10.78
N GLY A 86 -3.59 0.65 -11.14
CA GLY A 86 -2.34 1.33 -10.78
C GLY A 86 -1.70 0.71 -9.54
N THR A 87 -1.16 -0.51 -9.66
CA THR A 87 -0.45 -1.18 -8.56
C THR A 87 0.67 -0.31 -7.99
N GLY A 88 1.43 0.39 -8.85
CA GLY A 88 2.56 1.22 -8.46
C GLY A 88 3.56 0.45 -7.61
N SER A 89 3.61 0.80 -6.32
CA SER A 89 4.49 0.12 -5.36
C SER A 89 3.96 -1.23 -4.84
N GLY A 90 2.64 -1.44 -4.88
CA GLY A 90 1.94 -2.57 -4.24
C GLY A 90 1.50 -2.32 -2.80
N TYR A 91 1.75 -1.14 -2.22
CA TYR A 91 1.37 -0.84 -0.84
C TYR A 91 -0.15 -0.87 -0.62
N GLU A 92 -0.92 -0.20 -1.48
CA GLU A 92 -2.38 -0.17 -1.36
C GLU A 92 -2.98 -1.56 -1.61
N ALA A 93 -2.49 -2.29 -2.63
CA ALA A 93 -2.79 -3.71 -2.82
C ALA A 93 -2.63 -4.55 -1.53
N ALA A 94 -1.54 -4.35 -0.78
CA ALA A 94 -1.28 -5.06 0.48
C ALA A 94 -2.29 -4.67 1.58
N VAL A 95 -2.62 -3.38 1.71
CA VAL A 95 -3.63 -2.92 2.68
C VAL A 95 -5.02 -3.45 2.32
N LEU A 96 -5.38 -3.48 1.03
CA LEU A 96 -6.62 -4.09 0.55
C LEU A 96 -6.64 -5.59 0.84
N ALA A 97 -5.52 -6.28 0.69
CA ALA A 97 -5.40 -7.72 0.92
C ALA A 97 -5.59 -8.12 2.39
N GLU A 98 -5.34 -7.22 3.34
CA GLU A 98 -5.67 -7.41 4.77
C GLU A 98 -7.19 -7.32 5.05
N LEU A 99 -7.97 -6.75 4.12
CA LEU A 99 -9.38 -6.37 4.35
C LEU A 99 -10.37 -7.05 3.40
N ALA A 100 -9.90 -7.61 2.28
CA ALA A 100 -10.71 -8.25 1.25
C ALA A 100 -10.35 -9.73 1.08
N LYS A 101 -11.26 -10.49 0.46
CA LYS A 101 -11.01 -11.91 0.16
C LYS A 101 -9.95 -12.08 -0.92
N GLN A 102 -9.99 -11.23 -1.95
CA GLN A 102 -9.07 -11.28 -3.08
C GLN A 102 -8.86 -9.87 -3.63
N VAL A 103 -7.63 -9.56 -4.02
CA VAL A 103 -7.26 -8.33 -4.73
C VAL A 103 -6.64 -8.72 -6.06
N VAL A 104 -7.15 -8.13 -7.13
CA VAL A 104 -6.51 -8.12 -8.45
C VAL A 104 -6.03 -6.70 -8.67
N THR A 105 -4.74 -6.52 -8.94
CA THR A 105 -4.13 -5.21 -9.15
C THR A 105 -3.41 -5.16 -10.49
N VAL A 106 -3.57 -4.04 -11.21
CA VAL A 106 -3.09 -3.90 -12.59
C VAL A 106 -2.13 -2.72 -12.71
N GLU A 107 -0.99 -2.92 -13.36
CA GLU A 107 0.04 -1.89 -13.55
C GLU A 107 0.54 -1.83 -15.00
N ILE A 108 0.67 -0.62 -15.54
CA ILE A 108 1.10 -0.39 -16.93
C ILE A 108 2.62 -0.42 -17.11
N ILE A 109 3.39 -0.10 -16.06
CA ILE A 109 4.84 -0.07 -16.06
C ILE A 109 5.35 -1.45 -15.60
N PRO A 110 5.92 -2.29 -16.49
CA PRO A 110 6.28 -3.66 -16.15
C PRO A 110 7.27 -3.78 -14.98
N ALA A 111 8.20 -2.82 -14.87
CA ALA A 111 9.17 -2.79 -13.78
C ALA A 111 8.53 -2.56 -12.40
N LEU A 112 7.46 -1.74 -12.33
CA LEU A 112 6.70 -1.52 -11.10
C LEU A 112 5.87 -2.75 -10.75
N ALA A 113 5.15 -3.32 -11.73
CA ALA A 113 4.37 -4.55 -11.53
C ALA A 113 5.22 -5.68 -10.97
N GLU A 114 6.39 -5.92 -11.56
CA GLU A 114 7.32 -6.96 -11.16
C GLU A 114 7.95 -6.65 -9.78
N SER A 115 8.23 -5.39 -9.46
CA SER A 115 8.70 -4.99 -8.13
C SER A 115 7.64 -5.22 -7.06
N ALA A 116 6.41 -4.76 -7.30
CA ALA A 116 5.28 -4.90 -6.40
C ALA A 116 4.98 -6.37 -6.12
N LYS A 117 4.95 -7.20 -7.17
CA LYS A 117 4.77 -8.66 -7.06
C LYS A 117 5.78 -9.29 -6.10
N ARG A 118 7.07 -9.00 -6.28
CA ARG A 118 8.13 -9.54 -5.40
C ARG A 118 7.97 -9.12 -3.95
N VAL A 119 7.59 -7.87 -3.69
CA VAL A 119 7.37 -7.38 -2.32
C VAL A 119 6.16 -8.06 -1.68
N LEU A 120 5.03 -8.16 -2.40
CA LEU A 120 3.82 -8.84 -1.94
C LEU A 120 4.08 -10.32 -1.63
N GLU A 121 4.76 -11.04 -2.53
CA GLU A 121 5.16 -12.44 -2.32
C GLU A 121 6.07 -12.60 -1.10
N LYS A 122 7.08 -11.74 -0.97
CA LYS A 122 8.00 -11.75 0.19
C LYS A 122 7.29 -11.50 1.52
N LEU A 123 6.24 -10.67 1.51
CA LEU A 123 5.42 -10.38 2.69
C LEU A 123 4.30 -11.41 2.92
N GLY A 124 4.11 -12.36 2.00
CA GLY A 124 3.15 -13.45 2.14
C GLY A 124 1.72 -13.15 1.70
N TYR A 125 1.49 -12.08 0.92
CA TYR A 125 0.16 -11.72 0.39
C TYR A 125 -0.22 -12.62 -0.79
N SER A 126 -0.69 -13.83 -0.50
CA SER A 126 -1.11 -14.79 -1.54
C SER A 126 -2.48 -14.48 -2.17
N ASN A 127 -3.26 -13.57 -1.58
CA ASN A 127 -4.58 -13.14 -2.07
C ASN A 127 -4.52 -11.83 -2.89
N ALA A 128 -3.32 -11.30 -3.19
CA ALA A 128 -3.11 -10.16 -4.06
C ALA A 128 -2.41 -10.59 -5.37
N GLU A 129 -3.10 -10.52 -6.49
CA GLU A 129 -2.61 -10.91 -7.81
C GLU A 129 -2.24 -9.69 -8.65
N VAL A 130 -0.97 -9.57 -9.04
CA VAL A 130 -0.46 -8.46 -9.86
C VAL A 130 -0.47 -8.84 -11.33
N HIS A 131 -1.11 -8.01 -12.16
CA HIS A 131 -1.12 -8.14 -13.61
C HIS A 131 -0.46 -6.95 -14.29
N ILE A 132 0.32 -7.21 -15.34
CA ILE A 132 0.81 -6.17 -16.23
C ILE A 132 -0.32 -5.82 -17.20
N ALA A 133 -0.65 -4.53 -17.32
CA ALA A 133 -1.66 -4.04 -18.23
C ALA A 133 -1.27 -4.30 -19.69
N GLY A 134 -2.18 -4.89 -20.45
CA GLY A 134 -2.12 -4.92 -21.91
C GLY A 134 -2.74 -3.66 -22.54
N LYS A 135 -2.84 -3.62 -23.87
CA LYS A 135 -3.66 -2.60 -24.57
C LYS A 135 -5.15 -2.69 -24.23
N THR A 136 -5.59 -3.88 -23.82
CA THR A 136 -6.93 -4.22 -23.35
C THR A 136 -6.79 -5.18 -22.18
N LEU A 137 -7.72 -5.12 -21.22
CA LEU A 137 -7.86 -6.12 -20.15
C LEU A 137 -9.06 -7.01 -20.52
N GLY A 138 -8.81 -8.26 -20.93
CA GLY A 138 -9.83 -9.23 -21.38
C GLY A 138 -9.41 -9.97 -22.65
#